data_AF-A0A7J7PSE5-F1
#
_entry.id   AF-A0A7J7PSE5-F1
#
_cell.length_a   1.000
_cell.length_b   1.000
_cell.length_c   1.000
_cell.angle_alpha   90.00
_cell.angle_beta   90.00
_cell.angle_gamma   90.00
#
_symmetry.space_group_name_H-M   'P 1'
#
loop_
_entity.id
_entity.type
_entity.pdbx_description
1 polymer ?
#
loop_
_entity_poly.entity_id
_entity_poly.type
_entity_poly.pdbx_seq_one_letter_code
_entity_poly.pdbx_strand_id
1 'polypeptide(L)'
;MAAGSCNRMAALLHLLLLCISLFTAEADTSGSSNSTQAYSCDAVHRVPAEQRCSFIRSTCESDSLIPYGEWYYCRVVQSAAVLRWMYVAAVCCLLPLAFCLLGDTAEFYIAPIMAHVSQAVPKMRPRFAGVTFVALGNGAPDLSANIAAISAGEVTLSAGALTGAAMFVQCIVAAELVALAGPRGIKCGGAMLRDVGVYCLAISSVLLAFSLARCRACSWAGLLRCTLCT
;
A
#
# COMPACT_ATOMS: atom_id res chain seq x y z
N MET A 1 -15.58 28.59 5.24
CA MET A 1 -14.76 27.40 4.92
C MET A 1 -14.02 26.80 6.13
N ALA A 2 -13.92 27.48 7.29
CA ALA A 2 -13.35 26.91 8.52
C ALA A 2 -14.20 25.80 9.21
N ALA A 3 -15.47 25.63 8.84
CA ALA A 3 -16.37 24.62 9.43
C ALA A 3 -16.04 23.17 9.01
N GLY A 4 -15.30 22.97 7.91
CA GLY A 4 -14.93 21.64 7.43
C GLY A 4 -13.83 20.95 8.24
N SER A 5 -12.88 21.73 8.77
CA SER A 5 -11.75 21.22 9.58
C SER A 5 -12.22 20.76 10.98
N CYS A 6 -13.19 21.46 11.58
CA CYS A 6 -13.78 21.09 12.88
C CYS A 6 -14.55 19.75 12.82
N ASN A 7 -15.28 19.49 11.73
CA ASN A 7 -16.03 18.23 11.57
C ASN A 7 -15.11 17.03 11.28
N ARG A 8 -13.99 17.25 10.59
CA ARG A 8 -12.94 16.23 10.35
C ARG A 8 -12.22 15.85 11.65
N MET A 9 -11.97 16.81 12.53
CA MET A 9 -11.34 16.57 13.83
C MET A 9 -12.27 15.80 14.80
N ALA A 10 -13.58 16.07 14.76
CA ALA A 10 -14.58 15.29 15.49
C ALA A 10 -14.72 13.85 14.96
N ALA A 11 -14.66 13.65 13.63
CA ALA A 11 -14.65 12.32 13.02
C ALA A 11 -13.40 11.52 13.37
N LEU A 12 -12.23 12.18 13.41
CA LEU A 12 -10.97 11.60 13.90
C LEU A 12 -11.08 11.14 15.36
N LEU A 13 -11.69 11.96 16.22
CA LEU A 13 -11.90 11.63 17.64
C LEU A 13 -12.83 10.42 17.80
N HIS A 14 -13.90 10.33 17.00
CA HIS A 14 -14.81 9.19 17.00
C HIS A 14 -14.20 7.90 16.45
N LEU A 15 -13.41 7.98 15.37
CA LEU A 15 -12.65 6.84 14.85
C LEU A 15 -11.59 6.36 15.85
N LEU A 16 -10.91 7.29 16.53
CA LEU A 16 -9.97 6.98 17.61
C LEU A 16 -10.64 6.22 18.75
N LEU A 17 -11.82 6.68 19.20
CA LEU A 17 -12.58 6.01 20.26
C LEU A 17 -13.10 4.63 19.81
N LEU A 18 -13.54 4.50 18.55
CA LEU A 18 -13.95 3.22 17.96
C LEU A 18 -12.78 2.23 17.86
N CYS A 19 -11.62 2.65 17.36
CA CYS A 19 -10.43 1.80 17.26
C CYS A 19 -9.93 1.34 18.65
N ILE A 20 -9.94 2.23 19.65
CA ILE A 20 -9.59 1.87 21.03
C ILE A 20 -10.58 0.84 21.60
N SER A 21 -11.89 1.01 21.34
CA SER A 21 -12.92 0.09 21.83
C SER A 21 -12.91 -1.29 21.15
N LEU A 22 -12.64 -1.35 19.84
CA LEU A 22 -12.50 -2.61 19.09
C LEU A 22 -11.29 -3.41 19.54
N PHE A 23 -10.18 -2.74 19.89
CA PHE A 23 -8.95 -3.44 20.29
C PHE A 23 -9.00 -3.96 21.74
N THR A 24 -9.78 -3.32 22.63
CA THR A 24 -10.04 -3.89 23.96
C THR A 24 -10.84 -5.19 23.92
N ALA A 25 -11.53 -5.48 22.81
CA ALA A 25 -12.32 -6.69 22.62
C ALA A 25 -11.50 -7.91 22.16
N GLU A 26 -10.31 -7.72 21.56
CA GLU A 26 -9.54 -8.79 20.91
C GLU A 26 -8.39 -9.37 21.78
N ALA A 27 -8.42 -9.13 23.10
CA ALA A 27 -7.37 -9.53 24.02
C ALA A 27 -7.59 -10.91 24.65
N ASP A 28 -8.09 -11.91 23.91
CA ASP A 28 -7.99 -13.30 24.36
C ASP A 28 -8.18 -14.31 23.22
N THR A 29 -7.08 -14.82 22.66
CA THR A 29 -6.99 -16.25 22.27
C THR A 29 -5.53 -16.63 22.00
N SER A 30 -4.93 -17.37 22.93
CA SER A 30 -3.63 -18.02 22.76
C SER A 30 -3.85 -19.43 22.21
N GLY A 31 -3.42 -19.68 20.96
CA GLY A 31 -3.46 -20.99 20.33
C GLY A 31 -2.05 -21.46 19.94
N SER A 32 -1.53 -22.45 20.67
CA SER A 32 -0.24 -23.10 20.44
C SER A 32 -0.39 -24.29 19.49
N SER A 33 0.50 -24.45 18.50
CA SER A 33 0.69 -25.71 17.75
C SER A 33 2.08 -25.76 17.08
N ASN A 34 2.88 -26.76 17.47
CA ASN A 34 4.23 -27.07 16.98
C ASN A 34 4.21 -27.75 15.60
N SER A 35 5.06 -27.31 14.67
CA SER A 35 5.59 -28.15 13.57
C SER A 35 6.81 -27.53 12.90
N THR A 36 7.90 -28.28 12.78
CA THR A 36 9.19 -27.88 12.18
C THR A 36 9.03 -27.72 10.65
N GLN A 37 8.72 -26.50 10.19
CA GLN A 37 8.73 -26.12 8.76
C GLN A 37 9.76 -25.01 8.53
N ALA A 38 10.43 -25.04 7.38
CA ALA A 38 11.27 -23.93 6.94
C ALA A 38 10.36 -22.71 6.68
N TYR A 39 10.35 -21.76 7.62
CA TYR A 39 9.54 -20.56 7.51
C TYR A 39 10.26 -19.54 6.63
N SER A 40 9.60 -19.05 5.59
CA SER A 40 10.00 -17.80 4.91
C SER A 40 9.69 -16.60 5.82
N CYS A 41 10.37 -15.47 5.63
CA CYS A 41 10.12 -14.23 6.39
C CYS A 41 8.66 -13.74 6.29
N ASP A 42 7.96 -14.11 5.22
CA ASP A 42 6.53 -13.86 5.03
C ASP A 42 5.65 -14.60 6.08
N ALA A 43 6.12 -15.74 6.60
CA ALA A 43 5.37 -16.60 7.51
C ALA A 43 5.64 -16.32 9.00
N VAL A 44 6.19 -15.16 9.36
CA VAL A 44 6.53 -14.79 10.75
C VAL A 44 5.35 -14.93 11.73
N HIS A 45 4.12 -14.74 11.24
CA HIS A 45 2.91 -14.89 12.05
C HIS A 45 2.65 -16.33 12.52
N ARG A 46 3.18 -17.34 11.81
CA ARG A 46 3.07 -18.77 12.19
C ARG A 46 4.04 -19.16 13.31
N VAL A 47 5.07 -18.35 13.54
CA VAL A 47 6.01 -18.55 14.64
C VAL A 47 5.36 -18.10 15.96
N PRO A 48 5.51 -18.84 17.07
CA PRO A 48 5.04 -18.43 18.39
C PRO A 48 5.55 -17.03 18.77
N ALA A 49 4.72 -16.21 19.41
CA ALA A 49 5.01 -14.79 19.66
C ALA A 49 6.35 -14.56 20.36
N GLU A 50 6.73 -15.46 21.26
CA GLU A 50 7.97 -15.43 22.04
C GLU A 50 9.24 -15.73 21.22
N GLN A 51 9.13 -16.44 20.09
CA GLN A 51 10.28 -16.82 19.24
C GLN A 51 10.42 -15.95 17.98
N ARG A 52 9.50 -14.99 17.75
CA ARG A 52 9.52 -14.15 16.54
C ARG A 52 10.75 -13.26 16.45
N CYS A 53 11.24 -12.73 17.56
CA CYS A 53 12.43 -11.86 17.57
C CYS A 53 13.69 -12.62 17.15
N SER A 54 13.94 -13.80 17.72
CA SER A 54 15.10 -14.62 17.36
C SER A 54 15.02 -15.12 15.92
N PHE A 55 13.82 -15.49 15.47
CA PHE A 55 13.57 -15.91 14.08
C PHE A 55 13.91 -14.83 13.06
N ILE A 56 13.46 -13.58 13.26
CA ILE A 56 13.75 -12.48 12.33
C ILE A 56 15.25 -12.21 12.26
N ARG A 57 15.94 -12.20 13.41
CA ARG A 57 17.37 -11.91 13.46
C ARG A 57 18.24 -12.99 12.82
N SER A 58 17.80 -14.25 12.85
CA SER A 58 18.56 -15.37 12.29
C SER A 58 18.20 -15.70 10.84
N THR A 59 16.97 -15.41 10.41
CA THR A 59 16.41 -15.90 9.15
C THR A 59 16.13 -14.78 8.15
N CYS A 60 15.89 -13.54 8.61
CA CYS A 60 15.51 -12.42 7.75
C CYS A 60 16.63 -11.40 7.62
N GLU A 61 17.27 -11.39 6.45
CA GLU A 61 18.22 -10.34 6.08
C GLU A 61 17.47 -9.06 5.71
N SER A 62 17.90 -7.92 6.25
CA SER A 62 17.26 -6.63 5.99
C SER A 62 18.28 -5.62 5.46
N ASP A 63 18.26 -5.40 4.14
CA ASP A 63 19.02 -4.34 3.44
C ASP A 63 18.35 -2.95 3.56
N SER A 64 17.34 -2.83 4.42
CA SER A 64 16.61 -1.58 4.65
C SER A 64 17.38 -0.66 5.59
N LEU A 65 17.40 0.65 5.28
CA LEU A 65 18.03 1.69 6.11
C LEU A 65 17.56 1.66 7.59
N ILE A 66 16.33 1.20 7.82
CA ILE A 66 15.76 0.97 9.14
C ILE A 66 15.18 -0.45 9.17
N PRO A 67 15.72 -1.38 9.99
CA PRO A 67 15.20 -2.74 10.09
C PRO A 67 13.91 -2.78 10.94
N TYR A 68 12.80 -2.39 10.31
CA TYR A 68 11.48 -2.30 10.97
C TYR A 68 11.02 -3.61 11.60
N GLY A 69 11.33 -4.76 10.97
CA GLY A 69 10.98 -6.09 11.48
C GLY A 69 11.64 -6.37 12.83
N GLU A 70 12.97 -6.23 12.92
CA GLU A 70 13.70 -6.43 14.18
C GLU A 70 13.21 -5.44 15.24
N TRP A 71 13.07 -4.16 14.90
CA TRP A 71 12.62 -3.15 15.85
C TRP A 71 11.22 -3.45 16.40
N TYR A 72 10.26 -3.79 15.55
CA TYR A 72 8.88 -4.08 15.96
C TYR A 72 8.78 -5.36 16.80
N TYR A 73 9.30 -6.48 16.31
CA TYR A 73 9.13 -7.77 16.99
C TYR A 73 10.04 -7.92 18.23
N CYS A 74 11.24 -7.33 18.24
CA CYS A 74 12.14 -7.43 19.39
C CYS A 74 11.93 -6.34 20.44
N ARG A 75 11.47 -5.13 20.07
CA ARG A 75 11.30 -4.03 21.05
C ARG A 75 9.85 -3.71 21.37
N VAL A 76 8.92 -3.78 20.42
CA VAL A 76 7.52 -3.42 20.69
C VAL A 76 6.74 -4.62 21.23
N VAL A 77 6.79 -5.76 20.54
CA VAL A 77 5.99 -6.94 20.93
C VAL A 77 6.46 -7.56 22.25
N GLN A 78 7.77 -7.58 22.50
CA GLN A 78 8.38 -8.20 23.67
C GLN A 78 8.44 -7.28 24.91
N SER A 79 8.03 -6.01 24.75
CA SER A 79 7.98 -5.05 25.85
C SER A 79 6.74 -5.18 26.72
N ALA A 80 6.71 -4.46 27.85
CA ALA A 80 5.55 -4.41 28.74
C ALA A 80 4.27 -4.02 27.97
N ALA A 81 3.14 -4.57 28.39
CA ALA A 81 1.83 -4.34 27.76
C ALA A 81 1.57 -2.85 27.50
N VAL A 82 1.96 -1.97 28.44
CA VAL A 82 1.82 -0.52 28.34
C VAL A 82 2.48 0.07 27.09
N LEU A 83 3.70 -0.37 26.75
CA LEU A 83 4.43 0.16 25.60
C LEU A 83 3.81 -0.33 24.27
N ARG A 84 3.32 -1.57 24.26
CA ARG A 84 2.54 -2.12 23.13
C ARG A 84 1.25 -1.33 22.89
N TRP A 85 0.51 -1.02 23.96
CA TRP A 85 -0.69 -0.19 23.89
C TRP A 85 -0.39 1.23 23.42
N MET A 86 0.69 1.83 23.93
CA MET A 86 1.14 3.14 23.48
C MET A 86 1.47 3.15 21.99
N TYR A 87 2.18 2.13 21.49
CA TYR A 87 2.50 2.00 20.07
C TYR A 87 1.23 1.89 19.20
N VAL A 88 0.29 1.03 19.58
CA VAL A 88 -0.98 0.89 18.84
C VAL A 88 -1.78 2.19 18.86
N ALA A 89 -1.91 2.83 20.02
CA ALA A 89 -2.58 4.13 20.12
C ALA A 89 -1.88 5.21 19.29
N ALA A 90 -0.54 5.23 19.28
CA ALA A 90 0.23 6.14 18.45
C ALA A 90 -0.03 5.90 16.96
N VAL A 91 -0.02 4.65 16.49
CA VAL A 91 -0.31 4.33 15.09
C VAL A 91 -1.75 4.70 14.71
N CYS A 92 -2.72 4.35 15.55
CA CYS A 92 -4.14 4.69 15.33
C CYS A 92 -4.41 6.20 15.35
N CYS A 93 -3.59 6.99 16.04
CA CYS A 93 -3.70 8.45 16.06
C CYS A 93 -2.91 9.13 14.93
N LEU A 94 -1.67 8.71 14.72
CA LEU A 94 -0.75 9.31 13.77
C LEU A 94 -1.13 9.01 12.32
N LEU A 95 -1.60 7.80 11.99
CA LEU A 95 -1.96 7.47 10.59
C LEU A 95 -3.10 8.35 10.07
N PRO A 96 -4.25 8.48 10.76
CA PRO A 96 -5.31 9.36 10.32
C PRO A 96 -4.89 10.84 10.33
N LEU A 97 -4.12 11.26 11.34
CA LEU A 97 -3.59 12.62 11.40
C LEU A 97 -2.70 12.92 10.20
N ALA A 98 -1.78 12.03 9.86
CA ALA A 98 -0.89 12.17 8.70
C ALA A 98 -1.69 12.22 7.40
N PHE A 99 -2.71 11.37 7.24
CA PHE A 99 -3.60 11.40 6.07
C PHE A 99 -4.35 12.74 5.95
N CYS A 100 -4.87 13.26 7.06
CA CYS A 100 -5.53 14.57 7.07
C CYS A 100 -4.56 15.71 6.75
N LEU A 101 -3.36 15.70 7.33
CA LEU A 101 -2.32 16.69 7.02
C LEU A 101 -1.90 16.64 5.56
N LEU A 102 -1.77 15.44 4.98
CA LEU A 102 -1.51 15.26 3.55
C LEU A 102 -2.65 15.82 2.70
N GLY A 103 -3.91 15.57 3.09
CA GLY A 103 -5.10 16.11 2.43
C GLY A 103 -5.15 17.64 2.45
N ASP A 104 -4.94 18.26 3.62
CA ASP A 104 -4.92 19.72 3.75
C ASP A 104 -3.73 20.32 2.99
N THR A 105 -2.56 19.67 3.04
CA THR A 105 -1.39 20.11 2.27
C THR A 105 -1.67 20.06 0.77
N ALA A 106 -2.36 19.02 0.30
CA ALA A 106 -2.74 18.89 -1.10
C ALA A 106 -3.71 19.97 -1.56
N GLU A 107 -4.71 20.31 -0.72
CA GLU A 107 -5.73 21.33 -1.02
C GLU A 107 -5.14 22.74 -1.03
N PHE A 108 -4.37 23.11 0.00
CA PHE A 108 -3.91 24.49 0.19
C PHE A 108 -2.58 24.83 -0.48
N TYR A 109 -1.72 23.84 -0.77
CA TYR A 109 -0.40 24.08 -1.35
C TYR A 109 -0.24 23.43 -2.72
N ILE A 110 -0.51 22.13 -2.86
CA ILE A 110 -0.24 21.41 -4.12
C ILE A 110 -1.16 21.90 -5.24
N ALA A 111 -2.47 21.99 -4.98
CA ALA A 111 -3.44 22.43 -5.99
C ALA A 111 -3.13 23.82 -6.60
N PRO A 112 -2.87 24.89 -5.81
CA PRO A 112 -2.53 26.20 -6.40
C PRO A 112 -1.17 26.21 -7.09
N ILE A 113 -0.14 25.52 -6.57
CA ILE A 113 1.17 25.43 -7.22
C ILE A 113 1.02 24.79 -8.62
N MET A 114 0.23 23.72 -8.74
CA MET A 114 -0.02 23.08 -10.04
C MET A 114 -0.79 23.99 -11.01
N ALA A 115 -1.69 24.84 -10.50
CA ALA A 115 -2.35 25.84 -11.32
C ALA A 115 -1.35 26.87 -11.87
N HIS A 116 -0.44 27.38 -11.04
CA HIS A 116 0.61 28.31 -11.48
C HIS A 116 1.58 27.67 -12.48
N VAL A 117 2.03 26.44 -12.24
CA VAL A 117 2.90 25.71 -13.18
C VAL A 117 2.21 25.53 -14.53
N SER A 118 0.92 25.20 -14.54
CA SER A 118 0.17 25.06 -15.80
C SER A 118 0.02 26.37 -16.59
N GLN A 119 0.05 27.52 -15.91
CA GLN A 119 0.05 28.84 -16.55
C GLN A 119 1.44 29.22 -17.09
N ALA A 120 2.50 28.78 -16.41
CA ALA A 120 3.88 29.05 -16.82
C ALA A 120 4.34 28.19 -18.02
N VAL A 121 3.80 26.98 -18.19
CA VAL A 121 4.13 26.09 -19.32
C VAL A 121 3.18 26.36 -20.49
N PRO A 122 3.68 26.84 -21.66
CA PRO A 122 2.84 27.08 -22.82
C PRO A 122 2.12 25.79 -23.27
N LYS A 123 0.79 25.87 -23.47
CA LYS A 123 -0.11 24.78 -23.93
C LYS A 123 -0.44 23.67 -22.91
N MET A 124 -0.05 23.75 -21.64
CA MET A 124 -0.40 22.72 -20.66
C MET A 124 -1.71 23.03 -19.93
N ARG A 125 -2.71 22.14 -20.00
CA ARG A 125 -3.95 22.32 -19.22
C ARG A 125 -3.68 21.98 -17.74
N PRO A 126 -4.26 22.70 -16.76
CA PRO A 126 -4.08 22.44 -15.33
C PRO A 126 -4.33 20.99 -14.91
N ARG A 127 -5.30 20.34 -15.58
CA ARG A 127 -5.64 18.92 -15.34
C ARG A 127 -4.47 17.98 -15.65
N PHE A 128 -3.66 18.26 -16.67
CA PHE A 128 -2.49 17.43 -17.01
C PHE A 128 -1.34 17.64 -16.03
N ALA A 129 -1.14 18.87 -15.53
CA ALA A 129 -0.12 19.14 -14.53
C ALA A 129 -0.42 18.38 -13.23
N GLY A 130 -1.67 18.44 -12.75
CA GLY A 130 -2.10 17.71 -11.57
C GLY A 130 -1.91 16.19 -11.71
N VAL A 131 -2.43 15.57 -12.79
CA VAL A 131 -2.31 14.10 -12.93
C VAL A 131 -0.88 13.62 -13.11
N THR A 132 0.02 14.43 -13.68
CA THR A 132 1.41 14.02 -13.92
C THR A 132 2.30 14.26 -12.70
N PHE A 133 2.31 15.47 -12.13
CA PHE A 133 3.21 15.80 -11.03
C PHE A 133 2.84 15.09 -9.73
N VAL A 134 1.53 14.95 -9.44
CA VAL A 134 1.08 14.20 -8.26
C VAL A 134 1.37 12.71 -8.43
N ALA A 135 1.14 12.16 -9.63
CA ALA A 135 1.49 10.76 -9.91
C ALA A 135 2.99 10.50 -9.83
N LEU A 136 3.84 11.43 -10.29
CA LEU A 136 5.30 11.31 -10.16
C LEU A 136 5.76 11.36 -8.70
N GLY A 137 5.22 12.30 -7.91
CA GLY A 137 5.57 12.44 -6.50
C GLY A 137 5.25 11.20 -5.67
N ASN A 138 4.09 10.59 -5.93
CA ASN A 138 3.67 9.37 -5.22
C ASN A 138 4.29 8.10 -5.84
N GLY A 139 4.45 8.05 -7.16
CA GLY A 139 4.88 6.85 -7.89
C GLY A 139 6.38 6.59 -7.86
N ALA A 140 7.23 7.62 -7.71
CA ALA A 140 8.68 7.44 -7.64
C ALA A 140 9.14 6.57 -6.44
N PRO A 141 8.73 6.85 -5.18
CA PRO A 141 9.10 5.99 -4.06
C PRO A 141 8.51 4.59 -4.18
N ASP A 142 7.26 4.46 -4.65
CA ASP A 142 6.58 3.18 -4.85
C ASP A 142 7.31 2.29 -5.89
N LEU A 143 7.75 2.91 -7.00
CA LEU A 143 8.57 2.24 -8.01
C LEU A 143 9.91 1.77 -7.41
N SER A 144 10.58 2.62 -6.63
CA SER A 144 11.86 2.25 -6.02
C SER A 144 11.72 1.08 -5.03
N ALA A 145 10.65 1.06 -4.24
CA ALA A 145 10.35 -0.03 -3.32
C ALA A 145 10.01 -1.33 -4.07
N ASN A 146 9.24 -1.24 -5.16
CA ASN A 146 8.90 -2.40 -5.97
C ASN A 146 10.11 -2.98 -6.73
N ILE A 147 11.03 -2.15 -7.21
CA ILE A 147 12.28 -2.63 -7.82
C ILE A 147 13.11 -3.39 -6.78
N ALA A 148 13.21 -2.86 -5.55
CA ALA A 148 13.91 -3.55 -4.47
C ALA A 148 13.25 -4.90 -4.13
N ALA A 149 11.93 -4.94 -3.99
CA ALA A 149 11.20 -6.18 -3.73
C ALA A 149 11.31 -7.21 -4.88
N ILE A 150 11.25 -6.75 -6.13
CA ILE A 150 11.48 -7.61 -7.31
C ILE A 150 12.90 -8.17 -7.32
N SER A 151 13.90 -7.36 -6.94
CA SER A 151 15.29 -7.81 -6.84
C SER A 151 15.49 -8.85 -5.73
N ALA A 152 14.68 -8.80 -4.68
CA ALA A 152 14.61 -9.82 -3.62
C ALA A 152 13.80 -11.07 -4.00
N GLY A 153 13.26 -11.14 -5.22
CA GLY A 153 12.49 -12.30 -5.73
C GLY A 153 10.99 -12.24 -5.45
N GLU A 154 10.48 -11.18 -4.83
CA GLU A 154 9.07 -11.03 -4.41
C GLU A 154 8.18 -10.40 -5.50
N VAL A 155 8.32 -10.89 -6.74
CA VAL A 155 7.69 -10.29 -7.93
C VAL A 155 6.16 -10.36 -7.90
N THR A 156 5.60 -11.47 -7.41
CA THR A 156 4.14 -11.67 -7.33
C THR A 156 3.50 -10.78 -6.28
N LEU A 157 4.18 -10.58 -5.14
CA LEU A 157 3.72 -9.73 -4.06
C LEU A 157 3.70 -8.26 -4.50
N SER A 158 4.79 -7.79 -5.12
CA SER A 158 4.88 -6.43 -5.68
C SER A 158 3.84 -6.17 -6.77
N ALA A 159 3.65 -7.12 -7.70
CA ALA A 159 2.64 -6.97 -8.75
C ALA A 159 1.22 -6.89 -8.17
N GLY A 160 0.91 -7.70 -7.16
CA GLY A 160 -0.36 -7.65 -6.44
C GLY A 160 -0.58 -6.33 -5.70
N ALA A 161 0.44 -5.85 -4.99
CA ALA A 161 0.40 -4.57 -4.28
C ALA A 161 0.13 -3.39 -5.22
N LEU A 162 0.86 -3.29 -6.34
CA LEU A 162 0.73 -2.18 -7.29
C LEU A 162 -0.64 -2.20 -8.00
N THR A 163 -1.09 -3.38 -8.44
CA THR A 163 -2.38 -3.52 -9.14
C THR A 163 -3.56 -3.31 -8.20
N GLY A 164 -3.46 -3.75 -6.94
CA GLY A 164 -4.45 -3.52 -5.89
C GLY A 164 -4.56 -2.05 -5.48
N ALA A 165 -3.43 -1.35 -5.33
CA ALA A 165 -3.41 0.09 -5.06
C ALA A 165 -4.09 0.89 -6.20
N ALA A 166 -3.78 0.55 -7.45
CA ALA A 166 -4.40 1.16 -8.61
C ALA A 166 -5.91 0.86 -8.70
N MET A 167 -6.36 -0.36 -8.37
CA MET A 167 -7.80 -0.67 -8.23
C MET A 167 -8.47 0.20 -7.18
N PHE A 168 -7.86 0.33 -6.01
CA PHE A 168 -8.43 1.09 -4.89
C PHE A 168 -8.68 2.55 -5.30
N VAL A 169 -7.68 3.19 -5.91
CA VAL A 169 -7.82 4.58 -6.40
C VAL A 169 -8.89 4.66 -7.49
N GLN A 170 -8.88 3.76 -8.47
CA GLN A 170 -9.82 3.81 -9.59
C GLN A 170 -11.28 3.59 -9.16
N CYS A 171 -11.52 2.70 -8.18
CA CYS A 171 -12.87 2.35 -7.75
C CYS A 171 -13.37 3.28 -6.63
N ILE A 172 -12.63 3.39 -5.53
CA ILE A 172 -13.10 4.07 -4.32
C ILE A 172 -13.04 5.59 -4.50
N VAL A 173 -11.92 6.13 -4.97
CA VAL A 173 -11.78 7.59 -5.14
C VAL A 173 -12.71 8.10 -6.23
N ALA A 174 -12.85 7.37 -7.35
CA ALA A 174 -13.79 7.77 -8.39
C ALA A 174 -15.25 7.70 -7.92
N ALA A 175 -15.63 6.67 -7.16
CA ALA A 175 -16.97 6.56 -6.60
C ALA A 175 -17.28 7.72 -5.64
N GLU A 176 -16.32 8.08 -4.78
CA GLU A 176 -16.48 9.19 -3.84
C GLU A 176 -16.58 10.55 -4.56
N LEU A 177 -15.78 10.78 -5.60
CA LEU A 177 -15.89 11.99 -6.43
C LEU A 177 -17.26 12.11 -7.13
N VAL A 178 -17.81 10.99 -7.61
CA VAL A 178 -19.15 10.96 -8.22
C VAL A 178 -20.22 11.18 -7.15
N ALA A 179 -20.07 10.63 -5.95
CA ALA A 179 -20.99 10.86 -4.85
C ALA A 179 -21.00 12.35 -4.40
N LEU A 180 -19.82 12.97 -4.30
CA LEU A 180 -19.64 14.38 -3.92
C LEU A 180 -20.13 15.37 -4.99
N ALA A 181 -20.22 14.95 -6.26
CA ALA A 181 -20.75 15.77 -7.35
C ALA A 181 -22.18 16.26 -7.10
N GLY A 182 -22.96 15.52 -6.30
CA GLY A 182 -24.37 15.77 -6.06
C GLY A 182 -25.21 15.79 -7.35
N PRO A 183 -26.42 16.38 -7.31
CA PRO A 183 -27.37 16.35 -8.43
C PRO A 183 -26.92 17.14 -9.68
N ARG A 184 -25.84 17.92 -9.57
CA ARG A 184 -25.28 18.66 -10.72
C ARG A 184 -24.52 17.76 -11.70
N GLY A 185 -24.08 16.58 -11.24
CA GLY A 185 -23.34 15.61 -12.03
C GLY A 185 -21.99 16.12 -12.53
N ILE A 186 -21.04 15.21 -12.76
CA ILE A 186 -19.76 15.55 -13.39
C ILE A 186 -19.70 14.92 -14.77
N LYS A 187 -19.55 15.74 -15.82
CA LYS A 187 -19.30 15.28 -17.19
C LYS A 187 -17.85 14.83 -17.34
N CYS A 188 -17.52 13.67 -16.78
CA CYS A 188 -16.17 13.07 -16.82
C CYS A 188 -16.11 11.68 -17.47
N GLY A 189 -17.16 11.24 -18.17
CA GLY A 189 -17.21 9.89 -18.77
C GLY A 189 -16.00 9.55 -19.66
N GLY A 190 -15.52 10.51 -20.47
CA GLY A 190 -14.34 10.30 -21.31
C GLY A 190 -13.02 10.16 -20.52
N ALA A 191 -12.88 10.87 -19.39
CA ALA A 191 -11.71 10.73 -18.53
C ALA A 191 -11.75 9.38 -17.79
N MET A 192 -12.91 8.98 -17.28
CA MET A 192 -13.08 7.70 -16.61
C MET A 192 -12.86 6.52 -17.56
N LEU A 193 -13.36 6.60 -18.79
CA LEU A 193 -13.11 5.56 -19.80
C LEU A 193 -11.63 5.44 -20.16
N ARG A 194 -10.92 6.58 -20.25
CA ARG A 194 -9.46 6.58 -20.45
C ARG A 194 -8.74 5.92 -19.28
N ASP A 195 -9.10 6.27 -18.05
CA ASP A 195 -8.42 5.76 -16.85
C ASP A 195 -8.67 4.24 -16.67
N VAL A 196 -9.91 3.78 -16.89
CA VAL A 196 -10.25 2.34 -16.94
C VAL A 196 -9.53 1.64 -18.09
N GLY A 197 -9.49 2.24 -19.27
CA GLY A 197 -8.81 1.66 -20.45
C GLY A 197 -7.31 1.47 -20.23
N VAL A 198 -6.63 2.49 -19.70
CA VAL A 198 -5.20 2.40 -19.35
C VAL A 198 -4.98 1.34 -18.27
N TYR A 199 -5.86 1.25 -17.28
CA TYR A 199 -5.78 0.24 -16.24
C TYR A 199 -5.95 -1.20 -16.77
N CYS A 200 -6.92 -1.44 -17.67
CA CYS A 200 -7.09 -2.73 -18.33
C CYS A 200 -5.86 -3.11 -19.18
N LEU A 201 -5.25 -2.15 -19.89
CA LEU A 201 -4.02 -2.37 -20.63
C LEU A 201 -2.85 -2.72 -19.71
N ALA A 202 -2.73 -2.06 -18.56
CA ALA A 202 -1.72 -2.36 -17.55
C ALA A 202 -1.88 -3.76 -16.94
N ILE A 203 -3.11 -4.17 -16.57
CA ILE A 203 -3.35 -5.55 -16.13
C ILE A 203 -3.00 -6.53 -17.24
N SER A 204 -3.43 -6.25 -18.47
CA SER A 204 -3.17 -7.14 -19.61
C SER A 204 -1.69 -7.32 -19.87
N SER A 205 -0.88 -6.26 -19.74
CA SER A 205 0.58 -6.35 -19.89
C SER A 205 1.23 -7.16 -18.77
N VAL A 206 0.78 -7.00 -17.52
CA VAL A 206 1.23 -7.81 -16.38
C VAL A 206 0.89 -9.29 -16.59
N LEU A 207 -0.37 -9.60 -16.94
CA LEU A 207 -0.81 -10.98 -17.23
C LEU A 207 -0.05 -11.60 -18.41
N LEU A 208 0.24 -10.80 -19.44
CA LEU A 208 1.05 -11.24 -20.57
C LEU A 208 2.49 -11.55 -20.12
N ALA A 209 3.10 -10.70 -19.29
CA ALA A 209 4.44 -10.95 -18.76
C ALA A 209 4.50 -12.25 -17.92
N PHE A 210 3.52 -12.48 -17.05
CA PHE A 210 3.44 -13.71 -16.26
C PHE A 210 3.17 -14.96 -17.11
N SER A 211 2.32 -14.85 -18.14
CA SER A 211 2.04 -15.97 -19.04
C SER A 211 3.27 -16.32 -19.89
N LEU A 212 4.00 -15.33 -20.42
CA LEU A 212 5.27 -15.55 -21.12
C LEU A 212 6.36 -16.15 -20.21
N ALA A 213 6.43 -15.72 -18.95
CA ALA A 213 7.34 -16.31 -17.96
C ALA A 213 7.02 -17.79 -17.71
N ARG A 214 5.73 -18.15 -17.57
CA ARG A 214 5.27 -19.55 -17.47
C ARG A 214 5.56 -20.35 -18.74
N CYS A 215 5.32 -19.79 -19.93
CA CYS A 215 5.61 -20.45 -21.20
C CYS A 215 7.12 -20.73 -21.36
N ARG A 216 7.98 -19.77 -20.99
CA ARG A 216 9.44 -19.99 -20.96
C ARG A 216 9.79 -21.08 -19.94
N ALA A 217 9.27 -21.02 -18.72
CA ALA A 217 9.51 -22.07 -17.71
C ALA A 217 9.07 -23.46 -18.20
N CYS A 218 7.92 -23.57 -18.90
CA CYS A 218 7.47 -24.81 -19.54
C CYS A 218 8.35 -25.23 -20.71
N SER A 219 8.87 -24.31 -21.52
CA SER A 219 9.80 -24.62 -22.60
C SER A 219 11.14 -25.17 -22.06
N TRP A 220 11.66 -24.61 -20.97
CA TRP A 220 12.88 -25.10 -20.30
C TRP A 220 12.63 -26.41 -19.53
N ALA A 221 11.48 -26.54 -18.87
CA ALA A 221 11.09 -27.79 -18.22
C ALA A 221 10.76 -28.91 -19.23
N GLY A 222 10.27 -28.57 -20.43
CA GLY A 222 10.10 -29.49 -21.55
C GLY A 222 11.43 -29.93 -22.16
N LEU A 223 12.44 -29.05 -22.17
CA LEU A 223 13.80 -29.38 -22.61
C LEU A 223 14.52 -30.31 -21.60
N LEU A 224 14.36 -30.08 -20.29
CA LEU A 224 14.91 -30.93 -19.22
C LEU A 224 14.15 -32.26 -19.03
N ARG A 225 12.87 -32.33 -19.42
CA ARG A 225 12.07 -33.56 -19.37
C ARG A 225 12.13 -34.37 -20.67
N CYS A 226 12.73 -33.83 -21.74
CA CYS A 226 13.05 -34.58 -22.96
C CYS A 226 14.39 -35.33 -22.89
N THR A 227 15.30 -35.01 -21.96
CA THR A 227 16.61 -35.71 -21.83
C THR A 227 16.60 -36.92 -20.90
N LEU A 228 15.44 -37.36 -20.40
CA LEU A 228 15.28 -38.55 -19.54
C LEU A 228 14.24 -39.56 -20.07
N CYS A 229 13.91 -39.47 -21.37
CA CYS A 229 13.14 -40.47 -22.10
C CYS A 229 13.83 -40.82 -23.41
N THR A 230 15.05 -41.33 -23.31
CA THR A 230 15.68 -42.26 -24.27
C THR A 230 16.68 -43.10 -23.50
#